data_AF-A0AAV3NSP7-F1
#
_entry.id   AF-A0AAV3NSP7-F1
#
_cell.length_a   1.000
_cell.length_b   1.000
_cell.length_c   1.000
_cell.angle_alpha   90.00
_cell.angle_beta   90.00
_cell.angle_gamma   90.00
#
_symmetry.space_group_name_H-M   'P 1'
#
loop_
_entity.id
_entity.type
_entity.pdbx_description
1 polymer ?
#
loop_
_entity_poly.entity_id
_entity_poly.type
_entity_poly.pdbx_seq_one_letter_code
_entity_poly.pdbx_strand_id
1 'polypeptide(L)'
;MQIKKLETMTSRTGRQMQRYNEGCRQVVGCIPFRLRNVNESPPIGGSLIDEIEVLLISSQKNAQKLMFPKGGWELDEELAEAACRETFEEAGVVGTLMNELGIWNFKSNSQGIFHEGRMLPLFVEEVRDIWPEKDVRDRIWLRINEARERCAHTWMKEALDVWTTQLLSLHNNKRNATTTCLVDVVNSETINGITAQREENTWMEDDVDVWMSDEPVSLHRKGSNPTTCLGEFLSSETIMCITAQSGEEEVEYCLCS
;
A
#
# COMPACT_ATOMS: atom_id res chain seq x y z
N MET A 1 -12.92 12.11 1.55
CA MET A 1 -13.24 13.55 1.42
C MET A 1 -12.55 14.04 0.14
N GLN A 2 -13.28 14.47 -0.90
CA GLN A 2 -12.65 14.98 -2.13
C GLN A 2 -12.14 16.41 -1.89
N ILE A 3 -10.83 16.58 -1.73
CA ILE A 3 -10.20 17.89 -1.55
C ILE A 3 -10.07 18.56 -2.94
N LYS A 4 -11.11 19.28 -3.38
CA LYS A 4 -11.12 20.05 -4.64
C LYS A 4 -10.53 21.48 -4.48
N LYS A 5 -9.41 21.67 -3.78
CA LYS A 5 -8.89 23.03 -3.50
C LYS A 5 -7.41 23.30 -3.80
N LEU A 6 -6.69 22.42 -4.49
CA LEU A 6 -5.23 22.55 -4.60
C LEU A 6 -4.73 22.37 -6.04
N GLU A 7 -5.11 23.28 -6.93
CA GLU A 7 -4.60 23.29 -8.31
C GLU A 7 -4.24 24.72 -8.75
N THR A 8 -3.21 25.31 -8.13
CA THR A 8 -2.61 26.56 -8.60
C THR A 8 -1.45 26.24 -9.54
N MET A 9 -1.43 26.82 -10.74
CA MET A 9 -0.34 26.63 -11.72
C MET A 9 0.98 27.36 -11.36
N THR A 10 1.09 27.84 -10.13
CA THR A 10 2.28 28.51 -9.60
C THR A 10 2.70 27.81 -8.34
N SER A 11 3.97 27.38 -8.29
CA SER A 11 4.52 26.77 -7.08
C SER A 11 4.56 27.79 -5.96
N ARG A 12 4.33 27.32 -4.72
CA ARG A 12 4.54 28.18 -3.56
C ARG A 12 6.03 28.48 -3.42
N THR A 13 6.33 29.73 -3.09
CA THR A 13 7.70 30.20 -2.92
C THR A 13 7.87 30.95 -1.61
N GLY A 14 9.10 30.93 -1.10
CA GLY A 14 9.43 31.53 0.19
C GLY A 14 9.44 30.52 1.34
N ARG A 15 9.69 31.03 2.54
CA ARG A 15 9.83 30.25 3.78
C ARG A 15 9.10 30.85 4.98
N GLN A 16 8.51 32.03 4.82
CA GLN A 16 7.85 32.82 5.86
C GLN A 16 6.62 32.12 6.45
N MET A 17 5.92 31.31 5.65
CA MET A 17 4.75 30.54 6.10
C MET A 17 5.09 29.11 6.51
N GLN A 18 6.35 28.68 6.39
CA GLN A 18 6.72 27.30 6.69
C GLN A 18 6.81 27.05 8.19
N ARG A 19 6.53 25.82 8.59
CA ARG A 19 6.58 25.38 9.98
C ARG A 19 8.01 25.07 10.42
N TYR A 20 8.30 25.46 11.66
CA TYR A 20 9.56 25.21 12.33
C TYR A 20 9.29 24.70 13.75
N ASN A 21 9.95 23.62 14.15
CA ASN A 21 9.96 23.12 15.52
C ASN A 21 11.38 23.24 16.08
N GLU A 22 11.58 24.00 17.15
CA GLU A 22 12.92 24.25 17.73
C GLU A 22 13.97 24.71 16.68
N GLY A 23 13.55 25.50 15.69
CA GLY A 23 14.40 25.96 14.58
C GLY A 23 14.60 24.93 13.46
N CYS A 24 14.08 23.71 13.60
CA CYS A 24 14.09 22.67 12.58
C CYS A 24 12.90 22.84 11.64
N ARG A 25 13.16 23.05 10.34
CA ARG A 25 12.11 23.13 9.30
C ARG A 25 11.37 21.80 9.20
N GLN A 26 10.05 21.86 9.14
CA GLN A 26 9.22 20.69 8.86
C GLN A 26 8.93 20.60 7.36
N VAL A 27 9.15 19.41 6.80
CA VAL A 27 8.87 19.10 5.40
C VAL A 27 7.95 17.89 5.32
N VAL A 28 7.13 17.88 4.28
CA VAL A 28 6.27 16.76 3.94
C VAL A 28 6.60 16.29 2.53
N GLY A 29 6.52 14.99 2.31
CA GLY A 29 6.73 14.35 1.03
C GLY A 29 5.80 13.18 0.80
N CYS A 30 5.74 12.76 -0.46
CA CYS A 30 4.95 11.60 -0.86
C CYS A 30 5.82 10.53 -1.51
N ILE A 31 5.40 9.28 -1.42
CA ILE A 31 5.84 8.18 -2.30
C ILE A 31 4.71 7.95 -3.30
N PRO A 32 4.71 8.61 -4.48
CA PRO A 32 3.66 8.40 -5.46
C PRO A 32 3.86 7.02 -6.10
N PHE A 33 2.80 6.23 -6.16
CA PHE A 33 2.85 4.88 -6.71
C PHE A 33 1.65 4.56 -7.58
N ARG A 34 1.84 3.59 -8.48
CA ARG A 34 0.79 2.99 -9.30
C ARG A 34 1.03 1.50 -9.47
N LEU A 35 -0.01 0.77 -9.83
CA LEU A 35 0.14 -0.58 -10.35
C LEU A 35 0.58 -0.56 -11.80
N ARG A 36 1.46 -1.48 -12.17
CA ARG A 36 1.85 -1.73 -13.55
C ARG A 36 0.67 -2.36 -14.29
N ASN A 37 0.47 -1.97 -15.55
CA ASN A 37 -0.52 -2.61 -16.40
C ASN A 37 -0.13 -4.08 -16.67
N VAL A 38 -1.09 -4.98 -16.44
CA VAL A 38 -0.97 -6.46 -16.48
C VAL A 38 -0.64 -7.03 -17.88
N ASN A 39 -0.57 -6.17 -18.91
CA ASN A 39 -0.20 -6.58 -20.28
C ASN A 39 1.27 -7.02 -20.41
N GLU A 40 2.10 -6.74 -19.40
CA GLU A 40 3.41 -7.33 -19.26
C GLU A 40 3.30 -8.56 -18.37
N SER A 41 3.67 -9.73 -18.91
CA SER A 41 3.59 -10.99 -18.18
C SER A 41 4.11 -10.82 -16.75
N PRO A 42 3.32 -11.18 -15.72
CA PRO A 42 3.80 -11.14 -14.36
C PRO A 42 5.05 -12.01 -14.25
N PRO A 43 6.07 -11.61 -13.48
CA PRO A 43 7.17 -12.49 -13.17
C PRO A 43 6.60 -13.81 -12.65
N ILE A 44 7.05 -14.95 -13.18
CA ILE A 44 6.64 -16.26 -12.67
C ILE A 44 7.03 -16.33 -11.19
N GLY A 45 6.04 -16.35 -10.29
CA GLY A 45 6.26 -16.26 -8.84
C GLY A 45 6.38 -14.84 -8.26
N GLY A 46 5.89 -13.81 -8.97
CA GLY A 46 5.96 -12.40 -8.56
C GLY A 46 5.26 -12.08 -7.23
N SER A 47 5.84 -11.12 -6.51
CA SER A 47 5.25 -10.51 -5.31
C SER A 47 4.45 -9.25 -5.69
N LEU A 48 3.53 -8.81 -4.83
CA LEU A 48 2.83 -7.51 -4.97
C LEU A 48 3.80 -6.35 -5.22
N ILE A 49 5.00 -6.41 -4.63
CA ILE A 49 6.07 -5.42 -4.83
C ILE A 49 6.47 -5.31 -6.31
N ASP A 50 6.49 -6.42 -7.04
CA ASP A 50 6.94 -6.46 -8.44
C ASP A 50 5.94 -5.80 -9.39
N GLU A 51 4.70 -5.62 -8.94
CA GLU A 51 3.62 -4.97 -9.68
C GLU A 51 3.54 -3.47 -9.41
N ILE A 52 4.28 -2.96 -8.42
CA ILE A 52 4.24 -1.55 -8.01
C ILE A 52 5.40 -0.78 -8.65
N GLU A 53 5.04 0.31 -9.31
CA GLU A 53 5.98 1.37 -9.71
C GLU A 53 5.81 2.58 -8.80
N VAL A 54 6.93 3.23 -8.47
CA VAL A 54 6.97 4.49 -7.74
C VAL A 54 7.57 5.60 -8.58
N LEU A 55 7.16 6.83 -8.34
CA LEU A 55 7.64 8.00 -9.06
C LEU A 55 8.74 8.72 -8.28
N LEU A 56 9.91 8.87 -8.90
CA LEU A 56 10.93 9.84 -8.47
C LEU A 56 10.94 11.06 -9.39
N ILE A 57 11.42 12.17 -8.85
CA ILE A 57 11.69 13.40 -9.58
C ILE A 57 13.17 13.79 -9.50
N SER A 58 13.66 14.50 -10.51
CA SER A 58 15.01 15.07 -10.49
C SER A 58 15.10 16.26 -9.54
N SER A 59 16.29 16.55 -9.00
CA SER A 59 16.52 17.76 -8.20
C SER A 59 16.69 18.97 -9.11
N GLN A 60 16.05 20.10 -8.78
CA GLN A 60 16.25 21.37 -9.51
C GLN A 60 17.73 21.77 -9.66
N LYS A 61 18.57 21.46 -8.65
CA LYS A 61 19.99 21.84 -8.65
C LYS A 61 20.89 20.85 -9.39
N ASN A 62 20.45 19.61 -9.52
CA ASN A 62 21.23 18.54 -10.14
C ASN A 62 20.29 17.45 -10.65
N ALA A 63 20.07 17.44 -11.97
CA ALA A 63 19.15 16.52 -12.62
C ALA A 63 19.50 15.03 -12.40
N GLN A 64 20.75 14.71 -12.08
CA GLN A 64 21.19 13.33 -11.80
C GLN A 64 20.79 12.84 -10.40
N LYS A 65 20.41 13.75 -9.50
CA LYS A 65 19.93 13.38 -8.16
C LYS A 65 18.43 13.21 -8.19
N LEU A 66 17.97 11.98 -8.01
CA LEU A 66 16.56 11.62 -7.94
C LEU A 66 16.08 11.57 -6.48
N MET A 67 14.83 11.94 -6.24
CA MET A 67 14.20 11.94 -4.92
C MET A 67 12.68 11.85 -5.04
N PHE A 68 12.02 11.53 -3.94
CA PHE A 68 10.58 11.68 -3.84
C PHE A 68 10.17 13.17 -3.77
N PRO A 69 8.98 13.53 -4.28
CA PRO A 69 8.46 14.89 -4.17
C PRO A 69 8.25 15.27 -2.71
N LYS A 70 8.70 16.48 -2.35
CA LYS A 70 8.63 17.01 -0.98
C LYS A 70 8.98 18.50 -0.90
N GLY A 71 8.26 19.21 -0.05
CA GLY A 71 8.58 20.59 0.29
C GLY A 71 8.10 21.02 1.66
N GLY A 72 7.94 22.33 1.84
CA GLY A 72 7.73 22.89 3.17
C GLY A 72 6.30 22.72 3.62
N TRP A 73 6.08 22.24 4.84
CA TRP A 73 4.75 22.24 5.42
C TRP A 73 4.42 23.65 5.92
N GLU A 74 3.39 24.28 5.37
CA GLU A 74 3.00 25.65 5.71
C GLU A 74 2.00 25.72 6.89
N LEU A 75 1.88 26.91 7.48
CA LEU A 75 1.03 27.18 8.66
C LEU A 75 -0.47 27.19 8.33
N ASP A 76 -0.82 27.44 7.07
CA ASP A 76 -2.20 27.62 6.59
C ASP A 76 -2.79 26.36 5.95
N GLU A 77 -2.12 25.21 6.10
CA GLU A 77 -2.52 23.93 5.53
C GLU A 77 -2.31 22.77 6.51
N GLU A 78 -3.11 21.73 6.34
CA GLU A 78 -2.93 20.44 7.00
C GLU A 78 -1.81 19.63 6.35
N LEU A 79 -1.32 18.59 7.04
CA LEU A 79 -0.24 17.74 6.54
C LEU A 79 -0.59 17.10 5.18
N ALA A 80 -1.82 16.60 5.04
CA ALA A 80 -2.30 15.98 3.81
C ALA A 80 -2.42 16.98 2.66
N GLU A 81 -2.94 18.18 2.94
CA GLU A 81 -3.02 19.28 1.96
C GLU A 81 -1.63 19.67 1.45
N ALA A 82 -0.66 19.81 2.36
CA ALA A 82 0.72 20.09 2.03
C ALA A 82 1.35 18.98 1.18
N ALA A 83 1.12 17.71 1.54
CA ALA A 83 1.66 16.56 0.82
C ALA A 83 1.13 16.49 -0.63
N CYS A 84 -0.18 16.68 -0.81
CA CYS A 84 -0.82 16.76 -2.13
C CYS A 84 -0.28 17.95 -2.94
N ARG A 85 -0.21 19.14 -2.31
CA ARG A 85 0.30 20.37 -2.95
C ARG A 85 1.71 20.19 -3.48
N GLU A 86 2.65 19.77 -2.64
CA GLU A 86 4.05 19.60 -2.99
C GLU A 86 4.23 18.53 -4.08
N THR A 87 3.44 17.47 -4.03
CA THR A 87 3.45 16.41 -5.06
C THR A 87 2.93 16.91 -6.41
N PHE A 88 1.89 17.75 -6.40
CA PHE A 88 1.40 18.39 -7.61
C PHE A 88 2.40 19.42 -8.16
N GLU A 89 2.96 20.28 -7.31
CA GLU A 89 3.90 21.32 -7.71
C GLU A 89 5.17 20.72 -8.33
N GLU A 90 5.78 19.74 -7.66
CA GLU A 90 7.06 19.16 -8.10
C GLU A 90 6.89 18.06 -9.18
N ALA A 91 5.79 17.30 -9.18
CA ALA A 91 5.61 16.13 -10.06
C ALA A 91 4.34 16.17 -10.93
N GLY A 92 3.44 17.13 -10.75
CA GLY A 92 2.16 17.17 -11.49
C GLY A 92 1.27 15.97 -11.21
N VAL A 93 1.41 15.34 -10.04
CA VAL A 93 0.68 14.12 -9.67
C VAL A 93 -0.48 14.47 -8.74
N VAL A 94 -1.64 13.89 -9.03
CA VAL A 94 -2.84 13.96 -8.20
C VAL A 94 -3.26 12.53 -7.84
N GLY A 95 -3.71 12.34 -6.61
CA GLY A 95 -4.12 11.03 -6.14
C GLY A 95 -4.58 11.00 -4.70
N THR A 96 -4.79 9.80 -4.21
CA THR A 96 -5.28 9.57 -2.85
C THR A 96 -4.11 9.24 -1.91
N LEU A 97 -3.97 10.03 -0.85
CA LEU A 97 -3.01 9.79 0.22
C LEU A 97 -3.41 8.61 1.09
N MET A 98 -2.41 7.91 1.60
CA MET A 98 -2.54 6.91 2.64
C MET A 98 -1.91 7.40 3.96
N ASN A 99 -2.07 6.61 5.00
CA ASN A 99 -1.47 6.85 6.32
C ASN A 99 0.02 7.23 6.30
N GLU A 100 0.39 8.15 7.20
CA GLU A 100 1.78 8.57 7.41
C GLU A 100 2.68 7.37 7.76
N LEU A 101 3.81 7.25 7.07
CA LEU A 101 4.78 6.18 7.28
C LEU A 101 5.65 6.39 8.52
N GLY A 102 5.85 7.66 8.89
CA GLY A 102 6.66 8.06 10.02
C GLY A 102 7.32 9.43 9.85
N ILE A 103 8.25 9.69 10.76
CA ILE A 103 8.98 10.95 10.89
C ILE A 103 10.48 10.65 10.86
N TRP A 104 11.22 11.37 10.02
CA TRP A 104 12.67 11.25 9.89
C TRP A 104 13.36 12.58 10.16
N ASN A 105 14.42 12.54 10.98
CA ASN A 105 15.32 13.67 11.16
C ASN A 105 16.45 13.57 10.13
N PHE A 106 16.64 14.61 9.32
CA PHE A 106 17.70 14.65 8.32
C PHE A 106 18.46 15.98 8.34
N LYS A 107 19.74 15.94 7.99
CA LYS A 107 20.59 17.12 8.01
C LYS A 107 20.35 18.00 6.78
N SER A 108 20.20 19.30 6.99
CA SER A 108 20.18 20.28 5.91
C SER A 108 21.53 20.33 5.18
N ASN A 109 21.50 20.47 3.86
CA ASN A 109 22.72 20.59 3.04
C ASN A 109 23.52 21.87 3.33
N SER A 110 22.91 22.90 3.91
CA SER A 110 23.49 24.25 3.97
C SER A 110 23.97 24.71 5.35
N GLN A 111 23.47 24.15 6.46
CA GLN A 111 23.69 24.77 7.78
C GLN A 111 23.91 23.76 8.91
N GLY A 112 23.94 22.47 8.62
CA GLY A 112 24.10 21.44 9.65
C GLY A 112 22.97 21.33 10.67
N ILE A 113 21.92 22.14 10.51
CA ILE A 113 20.65 22.07 11.22
C ILE A 113 19.88 20.83 10.74
N PHE A 114 19.25 20.12 11.67
CA PHE A 114 18.35 19.02 11.36
C PHE A 114 16.97 19.54 10.94
N HIS A 115 16.33 18.81 10.05
CA HIS A 115 14.99 19.05 9.57
C HIS A 115 14.17 17.79 9.81
N GLU A 116 12.87 17.98 10.01
CA GLU A 116 11.92 16.89 10.22
C GLU A 116 11.19 16.63 8.90
N GLY A 117 11.25 15.40 8.40
CA GLY A 117 10.56 14.96 7.18
C GLY A 117 9.49 13.93 7.49
N ARG A 118 8.30 14.12 6.92
CA ARG A 118 7.17 13.19 7.00
C ARG A 118 6.87 12.64 5.62
N MET A 119 6.65 11.33 5.51
CA MET A 119 6.37 10.68 4.23
C MET A 119 5.04 9.95 4.27
N LEU A 120 4.27 10.12 3.20
CA LEU A 120 2.98 9.44 3.00
C LEU A 120 3.00 8.72 1.64
N PRO A 121 2.45 7.52 1.51
CA PRO A 121 2.19 6.94 0.20
C PRO A 121 1.08 7.72 -0.50
N LEU A 122 1.17 7.87 -1.82
CA LEU A 122 0.13 8.50 -2.63
C LEU A 122 -0.20 7.59 -3.81
N PHE A 123 -1.41 7.03 -3.83
CA PHE A 123 -1.89 6.27 -4.96
C PHE A 123 -2.22 7.22 -6.10
N VAL A 124 -1.51 7.10 -7.22
CA VAL A 124 -1.63 8.01 -8.35
C VAL A 124 -2.89 7.72 -9.14
N GLU A 125 -3.79 8.70 -9.18
CA GLU A 125 -5.01 8.66 -9.99
C GLU A 125 -4.79 9.40 -11.30
N GLU A 126 -3.98 10.46 -11.28
CA GLU A 126 -3.72 11.28 -12.44
C GLU A 126 -2.30 11.86 -12.46
N VAL A 127 -1.74 11.94 -13.66
CA VAL A 127 -0.46 12.59 -13.95
C VAL A 127 -0.71 13.68 -14.99
N ARG A 128 -0.52 14.95 -14.61
CA ARG A 128 -0.72 16.10 -15.50
C ARG A 128 0.46 16.26 -16.47
N ASP A 129 0.16 16.70 -17.69
CA ASP A 129 1.15 17.07 -18.71
C ASP A 129 1.73 18.46 -18.50
N ILE A 130 0.97 19.35 -17.84
CA ILE A 130 1.39 20.70 -17.50
C ILE A 130 1.24 20.86 -15.98
N TRP A 131 2.34 21.18 -15.30
CA TRP A 131 2.38 21.37 -13.85
C TRP A 131 3.40 22.47 -13.49
N PRO A 132 3.38 22.98 -12.25
CA PRO A 132 4.16 24.16 -11.87
C PRO A 132 5.68 24.06 -12.10
N GLU A 133 6.31 22.94 -11.74
CA GLU A 133 7.76 22.76 -11.90
C GLU A 133 8.19 21.99 -13.16
N LYS A 134 7.32 21.88 -14.17
CA LYS A 134 7.57 21.02 -15.34
C LYS A 134 8.86 21.28 -16.10
N ASP A 135 9.33 22.53 -16.08
CA ASP A 135 10.51 22.96 -16.83
C ASP A 135 11.81 22.83 -16.01
N VAL A 136 11.71 22.45 -14.73
CA VAL A 136 12.85 22.33 -13.80
C VAL A 136 12.93 20.97 -13.10
N ARG A 137 11.99 20.06 -13.40
CA ARG A 137 11.91 18.70 -12.86
C ARG A 137 11.59 17.70 -13.97
N ASP A 138 12.30 16.59 -13.96
CA ASP A 138 11.96 15.40 -14.73
C ASP A 138 11.30 14.37 -13.82
N ARG A 139 10.46 13.51 -14.39
CA ARG A 139 9.78 12.40 -13.71
C ARG A 139 10.30 11.08 -14.22
N ILE A 140 10.47 10.12 -13.32
CA ILE A 140 10.84 8.75 -13.66
C ILE A 140 10.05 7.75 -12.81
N TRP A 141 9.34 6.86 -13.49
CA TRP A 141 8.72 5.68 -12.87
C TRP A 141 9.75 4.58 -12.76
N LEU A 142 9.84 3.96 -11.59
CA LEU A 142 10.82 2.93 -11.27
C LEU A 142 10.16 1.84 -10.43
N ARG A 143 10.67 0.61 -10.52
CA ARG A 143 10.30 -0.43 -9.55
C ARG A 143 10.83 -0.04 -8.17
N ILE A 144 10.21 -0.57 -7.11
CA ILE A 144 10.61 -0.28 -5.72
C ILE A 144 12.12 -0.47 -5.50
N ASN A 145 12.69 -1.59 -5.96
CA ASN A 145 14.12 -1.88 -5.80
C ASN A 145 15.01 -0.85 -6.53
N GLU A 146 14.66 -0.48 -7.76
CA GLU A 146 15.40 0.50 -8.54
C GLU A 146 15.29 1.89 -7.92
N ALA A 147 14.11 2.28 -7.46
CA ALA A 147 13.88 3.55 -6.77
C ALA A 147 14.72 3.65 -5.49
N ARG A 148 14.79 2.55 -4.72
CA ARG A 148 15.64 2.45 -3.52
C ARG A 148 17.11 2.68 -3.83
N GLU A 149 17.62 2.12 -4.93
CA GLU A 149 19.01 2.33 -5.36
C GLU A 149 19.26 3.77 -5.81
N ARG A 150 18.36 4.29 -6.63
CA ARG A 150 18.50 5.58 -7.34
C ARG A 150 18.17 6.81 -6.51
N CYS A 151 17.35 6.69 -5.45
CA CYS A 151 17.01 7.81 -4.58
C CYS A 151 18.28 8.36 -3.89
N ALA A 152 18.41 9.68 -3.85
CA ALA A 152 19.62 10.34 -3.34
C ALA A 152 19.66 10.45 -1.80
N HIS A 153 18.49 10.39 -1.15
CA HIS A 153 18.36 10.70 0.28
C HIS A 153 18.08 9.43 1.08
N THR A 154 18.98 9.11 2.03
CA THR A 154 18.86 7.90 2.87
C THR A 154 17.54 7.83 3.61
N TRP A 155 17.09 8.91 4.22
CA TRP A 155 15.83 8.94 4.98
C TRP A 155 14.59 8.65 4.11
N MET A 156 14.62 8.99 2.82
CA MET A 156 13.56 8.65 1.87
C MET A 156 13.61 7.17 1.47
N LYS A 157 14.81 6.56 1.41
CA LYS A 157 14.95 5.12 1.21
C LYS A 157 14.40 4.36 2.41
N GLU A 158 14.67 4.84 3.62
CA GLU A 158 14.13 4.27 4.85
C GLU A 158 12.60 4.34 4.86
N ALA A 159 12.01 5.46 4.44
CA ALA A 159 10.56 5.57 4.28
C ALA A 159 10.00 4.57 3.26
N LEU A 160 10.68 4.40 2.11
CA LEU A 160 10.32 3.39 1.12
C LEU A 160 10.41 1.97 1.68
N ASP A 161 11.44 1.66 2.47
CA ASP A 161 11.62 0.35 3.11
C ASP A 161 10.50 0.06 4.14
N VAL A 162 10.09 1.07 4.93
CA VAL A 162 8.94 0.97 5.84
C VAL A 162 7.67 0.65 5.08
N TRP A 163 7.38 1.39 4.00
CA TRP A 163 6.19 1.16 3.20
C TRP A 163 6.21 -0.21 2.51
N THR A 164 7.36 -0.62 1.98
CA THR A 164 7.55 -1.94 1.36
C THR A 164 7.29 -3.06 2.37
N THR A 165 7.73 -2.89 3.61
CA THR A 165 7.45 -3.84 4.70
C THR A 165 5.95 -3.93 4.99
N GLN A 166 5.26 -2.78 5.07
CA GLN A 166 3.80 -2.74 5.26
C GLN A 166 3.06 -3.48 4.13
N LEU A 167 3.46 -3.26 2.87
CA LEU A 167 2.88 -3.95 1.71
C LEU A 167 3.04 -5.48 1.80
N LEU A 168 4.21 -5.97 2.20
CA LEU A 168 4.47 -7.41 2.37
C LEU A 168 3.63 -8.01 3.50
N SER A 169 3.51 -7.30 4.62
CA SER A 169 2.67 -7.74 5.74
C SER A 169 1.20 -7.86 5.32
N LEU A 170 0.68 -6.89 4.56
CA LEU A 170 -0.69 -6.93 4.04
C LEU A 170 -0.91 -8.10 3.09
N HIS A 171 0.05 -8.36 2.19
CA HIS A 171 -0.02 -9.48 1.25
C HIS A 171 -0.01 -10.84 1.95
N ASN A 172 0.87 -11.01 2.94
CA ASN A 172 0.93 -12.25 3.72
C ASN A 172 -0.34 -12.47 4.54
N ASN A 173 -0.90 -11.42 5.14
CA ASN A 173 -2.15 -11.52 5.89
C ASN A 173 -3.34 -11.91 5.00
N LYS A 174 -3.41 -11.39 3.76
CA LYS A 174 -4.43 -11.82 2.79
C LYS A 174 -4.23 -13.26 2.33
N ARG A 175 -3.00 -13.66 1.97
CA ARG A 175 -2.70 -15.05 1.63
C ARG A 175 -3.04 -15.98 2.78
N ASN A 176 -2.74 -15.60 4.02
CA ASN A 176 -3.09 -16.39 5.20
C ASN A 176 -4.60 -16.43 5.43
N ALA A 177 -5.34 -15.33 5.22
CA ALA A 177 -6.81 -15.35 5.30
C ALA A 177 -7.44 -16.25 4.22
N THR A 178 -6.94 -16.19 2.98
CA THR A 178 -7.36 -17.06 1.87
C THR A 178 -6.91 -18.52 2.10
N THR A 179 -5.74 -18.72 2.70
CA THR A 179 -5.24 -20.06 3.05
C THR A 179 -6.00 -20.64 4.23
N THR A 180 -6.38 -19.84 5.24
CA THR A 180 -7.21 -20.25 6.37
C THR A 180 -8.59 -20.71 5.89
N CYS A 181 -9.24 -19.97 4.99
CA CYS A 181 -10.51 -20.46 4.41
C CYS A 181 -10.32 -21.67 3.48
N LEU A 182 -9.15 -21.85 2.84
CA LEU A 182 -8.87 -23.06 2.06
C LEU A 182 -8.60 -24.28 2.96
N VAL A 183 -7.81 -24.16 4.03
CA VAL A 183 -7.56 -25.28 4.98
C VAL A 183 -8.80 -25.66 5.79
N ASP A 184 -9.75 -24.74 5.96
CA ASP A 184 -11.07 -25.06 6.53
C ASP A 184 -11.98 -25.81 5.53
N VAL A 185 -11.77 -25.63 4.22
CA VAL A 185 -12.48 -26.39 3.16
C VAL A 185 -11.88 -27.78 2.98
N VAL A 186 -10.56 -27.95 3.09
CA VAL A 186 -9.93 -29.29 2.96
C VAL A 186 -10.13 -30.17 4.20
N ASN A 187 -10.57 -29.60 5.33
CA ASN A 187 -10.91 -30.37 6.53
C ASN A 187 -12.41 -30.67 6.71
N SER A 188 -13.27 -30.36 5.74
CA SER A 188 -14.72 -30.65 5.84
C SER A 188 -15.25 -31.75 4.92
N GLU A 189 -14.43 -32.42 4.12
CA GLU A 189 -14.89 -33.54 3.28
C GLU A 189 -14.53 -34.90 3.88
N THR A 190 -15.25 -35.27 4.93
CA THR A 190 -15.73 -36.64 5.09
C THR A 190 -17.12 -36.50 5.72
N ILE A 191 -18.21 -36.83 5.03
CA ILE A 191 -18.87 -38.14 5.17
C ILE A 191 -20.04 -38.25 4.16
N ASN A 192 -20.08 -39.41 3.49
CA ASN A 192 -21.19 -40.14 2.86
C ASN A 192 -21.69 -39.79 1.44
N GLY A 193 -21.29 -40.65 0.49
CA GLY A 193 -22.29 -41.47 -0.20
C GLY A 193 -22.11 -41.69 -1.70
N ILE A 194 -21.13 -42.50 -2.13
CA ILE A 194 -21.21 -43.21 -3.42
C ILE A 194 -20.75 -44.66 -3.21
N THR A 195 -21.67 -45.59 -3.47
CA THR A 195 -21.47 -47.03 -3.54
C THR A 195 -20.48 -47.39 -4.65
N ALA A 196 -19.40 -48.09 -4.31
CA ALA A 196 -18.56 -48.80 -5.26
C ALA A 196 -18.42 -50.26 -4.82
N GLN A 197 -18.56 -51.16 -5.79
CA GLN A 197 -18.60 -52.60 -5.59
C GLN A 197 -17.24 -53.17 -5.17
N ARG A 198 -17.35 -54.15 -4.27
CA ARG A 198 -16.44 -55.26 -3.93
C ARG A 198 -15.36 -55.58 -4.97
N GLU A 199 -14.10 -55.58 -4.55
CA GLU A 199 -13.14 -56.65 -4.82
C GLU A 199 -12.05 -56.70 -3.71
N GLU A 200 -11.67 -57.91 -3.34
CA GLU A 200 -10.81 -58.30 -2.21
C GLU A 200 -9.35 -57.85 -2.39
N ASN A 201 -8.62 -57.66 -1.28
CA ASN A 201 -7.38 -58.41 -0.94
C ASN A 201 -6.67 -57.83 0.31
N THR A 202 -6.81 -58.57 1.42
CA THR A 202 -5.83 -58.99 2.45
C THR A 202 -4.52 -58.20 2.67
N TRP A 203 -4.28 -57.68 3.89
CA TRP A 203 -3.39 -58.24 4.95
C TRP A 203 -3.04 -57.24 6.09
N MET A 204 -3.19 -57.75 7.32
CA MET A 204 -2.48 -57.52 8.61
C MET A 204 -2.49 -56.15 9.33
N GLU A 205 -3.34 -56.10 10.37
CA GLU A 205 -3.08 -55.82 11.81
C GLU A 205 -1.94 -54.86 12.22
N ASP A 206 -2.28 -53.81 12.99
CA ASP A 206 -2.11 -53.81 14.46
C ASP A 206 -2.61 -52.48 15.10
N ASP A 207 -3.67 -52.62 15.91
CA ASP A 207 -3.77 -52.19 17.32
C ASP A 207 -3.49 -50.74 17.77
N VAL A 208 -4.57 -50.04 18.21
CA VAL A 208 -4.95 -49.84 19.65
C VAL A 208 -5.59 -48.47 19.99
N ASP A 209 -6.81 -48.62 20.53
CA ASP A 209 -7.57 -47.91 21.57
C ASP A 209 -8.34 -46.58 21.37
N VAL A 210 -9.65 -46.79 21.56
CA VAL A 210 -10.84 -45.95 21.71
C VAL A 210 -10.98 -45.44 23.14
N TRP A 211 -11.55 -44.24 23.37
CA TRP A 211 -12.51 -43.99 24.47
C TRP A 211 -13.54 -42.87 24.12
N MET A 212 -14.80 -43.31 23.89
CA MET A 212 -16.12 -42.88 24.42
C MET A 212 -16.46 -41.37 24.58
N SER A 213 -17.49 -40.83 23.89
CA SER A 213 -18.93 -40.67 24.31
C SER A 213 -19.16 -39.44 25.23
N ASP A 214 -20.14 -38.52 25.09
CA ASP A 214 -21.56 -38.55 24.69
C ASP A 214 -22.09 -37.15 24.22
N GLU A 215 -23.23 -37.17 23.50
CA GLU A 215 -24.11 -36.08 23.00
C GLU A 215 -24.92 -35.29 24.08
N PRO A 216 -25.96 -34.46 23.77
CA PRO A 216 -26.24 -33.48 22.69
C PRO A 216 -26.68 -32.10 23.27
N VAL A 217 -27.10 -31.13 22.44
CA VAL A 217 -28.45 -30.47 22.56
C VAL A 217 -28.65 -29.30 21.57
N SER A 218 -29.76 -29.43 20.82
CA SER A 218 -30.66 -28.43 20.20
C SER A 218 -30.25 -27.64 18.95
N LEU A 219 -30.91 -28.04 17.86
CA LEU A 219 -31.26 -27.22 16.70
C LEU A 219 -32.03 -25.96 17.08
N HIS A 220 -31.69 -24.84 16.44
CA HIS A 220 -32.67 -23.87 15.92
C HIS A 220 -32.33 -23.56 14.46
N ARG A 221 -33.09 -24.14 13.53
CA ARG A 221 -33.15 -23.68 12.14
C ARG A 221 -34.14 -22.51 12.06
N LYS A 222 -33.67 -21.36 11.56
CA LYS A 222 -34.48 -20.46 10.75
C LYS A 222 -33.81 -20.33 9.40
N GLY A 223 -34.52 -20.70 8.35
CA GLY A 223 -34.09 -20.47 6.98
C GLY A 223 -34.29 -19.03 6.58
N SER A 224 -33.46 -18.55 5.65
CA SER A 224 -33.87 -17.83 4.43
C SER A 224 -32.61 -17.33 3.70
N ASN A 225 -32.76 -17.21 2.39
CA ASN A 225 -31.85 -16.85 1.30
C ASN A 225 -30.89 -15.64 1.51
N PRO A 226 -29.92 -15.43 0.59
CA PRO A 226 -28.65 -14.77 0.88
C PRO A 226 -28.84 -13.27 1.02
N THR A 227 -28.33 -12.71 2.11
CA THR A 227 -28.26 -11.26 2.27
C THR A 227 -26.94 -10.90 2.94
N THR A 228 -26.10 -10.20 2.18
CA THR A 228 -25.22 -9.11 2.62
C THR A 228 -24.80 -9.12 4.10
N CYS A 229 -23.57 -9.57 4.37
CA CYS A 229 -22.84 -9.11 5.55
C CYS A 229 -22.20 -7.76 5.24
N LEU A 230 -22.99 -6.69 5.39
CA LEU A 230 -22.46 -5.40 5.83
C LEU A 230 -22.21 -5.54 7.34
N GLY A 231 -20.96 -5.75 7.72
CA GLY A 231 -20.51 -5.53 9.08
C GLY A 231 -20.11 -4.07 9.23
N GLU A 232 -20.97 -3.28 9.87
CA GLU A 232 -20.64 -1.93 10.32
C GLU A 232 -19.48 -1.99 11.34
N PHE A 233 -18.30 -1.55 10.92
CA PHE A 233 -17.28 -1.05 11.84
C PHE A 233 -17.17 0.45 11.60
N LEU A 234 -17.71 1.24 12.53
CA LEU A 234 -17.49 2.68 12.58
C LEU A 234 -16.04 2.94 13.05
N SER A 235 -15.09 2.87 12.13
CA SER A 235 -13.95 3.80 12.10
C SER A 235 -13.92 4.41 10.70
N SER A 236 -13.64 5.70 10.59
CA SER A 236 -13.66 6.45 9.33
C SER A 236 -12.49 6.12 8.39
N GLU A 237 -12.00 4.89 8.40
CA GLU A 237 -10.91 4.41 7.55
C GLU A 237 -11.46 4.16 6.14
N THR A 238 -11.04 4.97 5.17
CA THR A 238 -11.34 4.70 3.77
C THR A 238 -10.47 3.54 3.34
N ILE A 239 -11.07 2.36 3.16
CA ILE A 239 -10.35 1.22 2.61
C ILE A 239 -10.21 1.44 1.10
N MET A 240 -8.99 1.67 0.63
CA MET A 240 -8.68 1.67 -0.80
C MET A 240 -8.46 0.22 -1.22
N CYS A 241 -9.44 -0.38 -1.87
CA CYS A 241 -9.27 -1.69 -2.47
C CYS A 241 -8.76 -1.55 -3.91
N ILE A 242 -7.51 -1.99 -4.13
CA ILE A 242 -6.81 -2.02 -5.39
C ILE A 242 -6.94 -3.44 -5.94
N THR A 243 -7.59 -3.64 -7.09
CA THR A 243 -7.61 -4.95 -7.75
C THR A 243 -6.40 -5.12 -8.65
N ALA A 244 -5.72 -6.26 -8.52
CA ALA A 244 -4.64 -6.69 -9.41
C ALA A 244 -4.97 -8.10 -9.92
N GLN A 245 -4.71 -8.37 -11.21
CA GLN A 245 -4.93 -9.69 -11.80
C GLN A 245 -3.63 -10.51 -11.74
N SER A 246 -3.68 -11.66 -11.08
CA SER A 246 -2.59 -12.63 -11.04
C SER A 246 -3.05 -13.94 -11.70
N GLY A 247 -2.95 -14.04 -13.03
CA GLY A 247 -3.46 -15.19 -13.79
C GLY A 247 -4.96 -15.07 -14.09
N GLU A 248 -5.74 -16.14 -13.87
CA GLU A 248 -7.23 -16.12 -13.98
C GLU A 248 -7.91 -15.59 -12.70
N GLU A 249 -7.13 -15.25 -11.66
CA GLU A 249 -7.64 -14.82 -10.35
C GLU A 249 -7.51 -13.30 -10.18
N GLU A 250 -8.61 -12.65 -9.80
CA GLU A 250 -8.65 -11.23 -9.44
C GLU A 250 -8.34 -11.08 -7.95
N VAL A 251 -7.20 -10.47 -7.62
CA VAL A 251 -6.75 -10.27 -6.24
C VAL A 251 -7.03 -8.82 -5.84
N GLU A 252 -7.96 -8.64 -4.92
CA GLU A 252 -8.25 -7.34 -4.33
C GLU A 252 -7.26 -7.08 -3.18
N TYR A 253 -6.62 -5.91 -3.13
CA TYR A 253 -5.69 -5.43 -2.11
C TYR A 253 -6.30 -4.25 -1.39
N CYS A 254 -6.69 -4.42 -0.14
CA CYS A 254 -7.34 -3.36 0.61
C CYS A 254 -6.28 -2.68 1.49
N LEU A 255 -5.95 -1.45 1.13
CA LEU A 255 -5.01 -0.57 1.81
C LEU A 255 -5.81 0.39 2.69
N CYS A 256 -5.57 0.41 3.99
CA CYS A 256 -6.23 1.35 4.90
C CYS A 256 -5.66 2.76 4.71
N SER A 257 -6.52 3.74 4.40
CA SER A 257 -6.19 5.16 4.32
C SER A 257 -5.92 5.78 5.69
#